data_AF-A0A2V9V5X3-F1
#
_entry.id   AF-A0A2V9V5X3-F1
#
_cell.length_a   1.000
_cell.length_b   1.000
_cell.length_c   1.000
_cell.angle_alpha   90.00
_cell.angle_beta   90.00
_cell.angle_gamma   90.00
#
_symmetry.space_group_name_H-M   'P 1'
#
loop_
_entity.id
_entity.type
_entity.pdbx_description
1 polymer ?
#
loop_
_entity_poly.entity_id
_entity_poly.type
_entity_poly.pdbx_seq_one_letter_code
_entity_poly.pdbx_strand_id
1 'polypeptide(L)'
;GFLLSVLVAPVPRSSIVLGKVLGGTTLSTIQGLIFLVFAPLVGVHLSASDFLLVALTVFLVSFSLTALGFAIAWPMDSTQAFHAIINLFLIPLWLLSGALFPLAGASGWIRLLMRINPLTYGVEALRNLLHPASPAVFPLPASMATLVLFSLFMFSLAFVMVNRRTTKPAA
;
A
#
# COMPACT_ATOMS: atom_id res chain seq x y z
N GLY A 1 6.01 29.68 -8.46
CA GLY A 1 7.38 29.29 -8.07
C GLY A 1 7.73 27.89 -8.54
N PHE A 2 7.21 26.86 -7.86
CA PHE A 2 7.47 25.45 -8.18
C PHE A 2 6.85 24.96 -9.50
N LEU A 3 5.62 25.38 -9.82
CA LEU A 3 4.92 24.94 -11.03
C LEU A 3 5.60 25.41 -12.33
N LEU A 4 6.19 26.61 -12.34
CA LEU A 4 6.97 27.13 -13.48
C LEU A 4 8.32 26.44 -13.63
N SER A 5 8.96 26.00 -12.53
CA SER A 5 10.24 25.30 -12.57
C SER A 5 10.10 23.82 -12.95
N VAL A 6 8.98 23.18 -12.59
CA VAL A 6 8.64 21.82 -13.05
C VAL A 6 8.23 21.80 -14.53
N LEU A 7 7.57 22.84 -15.03
CA LEU A 7 7.19 22.96 -16.45
C LEU A 7 8.40 23.14 -17.40
N VAL A 8 9.54 23.61 -16.89
CA VAL A 8 10.76 23.85 -17.68
C VAL A 8 11.78 22.71 -17.54
N ALA A 9 11.62 21.83 -16.56
CA ALA A 9 12.52 20.71 -16.35
C ALA A 9 12.17 19.58 -17.34
N PRO A 10 13.13 19.10 -18.18
CA PRO A 10 12.92 17.97 -19.09
C PRO A 10 12.93 16.65 -18.31
N VAL A 11 12.11 16.55 -17.27
CA VAL A 11 12.02 15.37 -16.40
C VAL A 11 11.04 14.40 -17.04
N PRO A 12 11.46 13.15 -17.32
CA PRO A 12 10.53 12.17 -17.87
C PRO A 12 9.41 11.92 -16.84
N ARG A 13 8.17 11.81 -17.33
CA ARG A 13 6.99 11.64 -16.46
C ARG A 13 7.13 10.46 -15.49
N SER A 14 7.85 9.42 -15.90
CA SER A 14 8.24 8.28 -15.07
C SER A 14 9.00 8.67 -13.79
N SER A 15 9.91 9.63 -13.85
CA SER A 15 10.66 10.10 -12.67
C SER A 15 9.75 10.84 -11.69
N ILE A 16 8.71 11.51 -12.18
CA ILE A 16 7.69 12.16 -11.33
C ILE A 16 6.88 11.08 -10.60
N VAL A 17 6.44 10.03 -11.28
CA VAL A 17 5.73 8.90 -10.67
C VAL A 17 6.58 8.27 -9.58
N LEU A 18 7.81 7.88 -9.93
CA LEU A 18 8.70 7.19 -9.00
C LEU A 18 9.00 8.07 -7.77
N GLY A 19 9.33 9.34 -7.98
CA GLY A 19 9.62 10.27 -6.88
C GLY A 19 8.43 10.49 -5.96
N LYS A 20 7.21 10.65 -6.52
CA LYS A 20 5.98 10.82 -5.74
C LYS A 20 5.62 9.55 -4.97
N VAL A 21 5.69 8.40 -5.63
CA VAL A 21 5.38 7.11 -4.99
C VAL A 21 6.39 6.81 -3.89
N LEU A 22 7.69 6.93 -4.13
CA LEU A 22 8.71 6.70 -3.10
C LEU A 22 8.65 7.71 -1.96
N GLY A 23 8.35 8.98 -2.25
CA GLY A 23 8.18 10.01 -1.23
C GLY A 23 7.01 9.71 -0.30
N GLY A 24 5.84 9.38 -0.85
CA GLY A 24 4.67 8.98 -0.06
C GLY A 24 4.90 7.68 0.71
N THR A 25 5.50 6.69 0.05
CA THR A 25 5.86 5.40 0.67
C THR A 25 6.76 5.58 1.87
N THR A 26 7.82 6.37 1.75
CA THR A 26 8.78 6.62 2.83
C THR A 26 8.08 7.26 4.02
N LEU A 27 7.24 8.28 3.78
CA LEU A 27 6.49 8.96 4.83
C LEU A 27 5.56 7.99 5.56
N SER A 28 4.76 7.22 4.84
CA SER A 28 3.83 6.24 5.42
C SER A 28 4.57 5.10 6.13
N THR A 29 5.73 4.67 5.61
CA THR A 29 6.55 3.63 6.23
C THR A 29 7.10 4.10 7.56
N ILE A 30 7.66 5.31 7.62
CA ILE A 30 8.15 5.90 8.87
C ILE A 30 7.00 6.02 9.88
N GLN A 31 5.84 6.52 9.45
CA GLN A 31 4.64 6.60 10.31
C GLN A 31 4.22 5.24 10.86
N GLY A 32 4.22 4.20 10.04
CA GLY A 32 3.91 2.83 10.47
C GLY A 32 4.96 2.28 11.45
N LEU A 33 6.24 2.51 11.19
CA LEU A 33 7.34 2.05 12.04
C LEU A 33 7.38 2.75 13.40
N ILE A 34 6.94 4.00 13.49
CA ILE A 34 6.81 4.72 14.77
C ILE A 34 5.92 3.93 15.75
N PHE A 35 4.89 3.22 15.27
CA PHE A 35 4.05 2.41 16.14
C PHE A 35 4.79 1.22 16.78
N LEU A 36 5.88 0.73 16.19
CA LEU A 36 6.67 -0.36 16.78
C LEU A 36 7.40 0.06 18.05
N VAL A 37 7.56 1.37 18.31
CA VAL A 37 8.10 1.87 19.59
C VAL A 37 7.21 1.42 20.76
N PHE A 38 5.90 1.22 20.52
CA PHE A 38 4.95 0.74 21.53
C PHE A 38 4.85 -0.79 21.60
N ALA A 39 5.49 -1.54 20.70
CA ALA A 39 5.41 -3.01 20.67
C ALA A 39 5.88 -3.68 21.99
N PRO A 40 6.97 -3.23 22.66
CA PRO A 40 7.38 -3.79 23.94
C PRO A 40 6.34 -3.62 25.06
N LEU A 41 5.51 -2.56 25.00
CA LEU A 41 4.46 -2.32 26.01
C LEU A 41 3.36 -3.38 25.96
N VAL A 42 3.19 -4.05 24.82
CA VAL A 42 2.20 -5.13 24.61
C VAL A 42 2.87 -6.51 24.70
N GLY A 43 4.14 -6.57 25.15
CA GLY A 43 4.90 -7.81 25.30
C GLY A 43 5.46 -8.39 24.00
N VAL A 44 5.42 -7.63 22.89
CA VAL A 44 5.98 -8.07 21.60
C VAL A 44 7.47 -7.73 21.56
N HIS A 45 8.31 -8.76 21.47
CA HIS A 45 9.76 -8.64 21.39
C HIS A 45 10.21 -9.05 19.99
N LEU A 46 10.75 -8.11 19.23
CA LEU A 46 11.19 -8.34 17.86
C LEU A 46 12.68 -8.61 17.82
N SER A 47 13.08 -9.67 17.13
CA SER A 47 14.47 -9.84 16.72
C SER A 47 14.83 -8.81 15.63
N ALA A 48 16.12 -8.58 15.40
CA ALA A 48 16.58 -7.68 14.34
C ALA A 48 16.09 -8.11 12.94
N SER A 49 16.01 -9.43 12.71
CA SER A 49 15.46 -9.99 11.47
C SER A 49 13.96 -9.74 11.33
N ASP A 50 13.19 -9.92 12.41
CA ASP A 50 11.73 -9.67 12.38
C ASP A 50 11.44 -8.19 12.15
N PHE A 51 12.21 -7.30 12.78
CA PHE A 51 12.11 -5.87 12.56
C PHE A 51 12.32 -5.50 11.07
N LEU A 52 13.35 -6.07 10.43
CA LEU A 52 13.61 -5.82 9.01
C LEU A 52 12.48 -6.33 8.12
N LEU A 53 11.92 -7.51 8.42
CA LEU A 53 10.80 -8.07 7.67
C LEU A 53 9.50 -7.28 7.90
N VAL A 54 9.27 -6.76 9.11
CA VAL A 54 8.15 -5.86 9.40
C VAL A 54 8.32 -4.57 8.61
N ALA A 55 9.50 -3.96 8.63
CA ALA A 55 9.79 -2.76 7.86
C ALA A 55 9.57 -2.95 6.36
N LEU A 56 10.04 -4.08 5.81
CA LEU A 56 9.80 -4.44 4.41
C LEU A 56 8.31 -4.63 4.12
N THR A 57 7.57 -5.29 5.02
CA THR A 57 6.11 -5.49 4.88
C THR A 57 5.36 -4.16 4.86
N VAL A 58 5.66 -3.28 5.82
CA VAL A 58 5.07 -1.94 5.90
C VAL A 58 5.43 -1.11 4.66
N PHE A 59 6.67 -1.21 4.18
CA PHE A 59 7.12 -0.55 2.96
C PHE A 59 6.34 -1.03 1.73
N LEU A 60 6.20 -2.33 1.53
CA LEU A 60 5.46 -2.89 0.37
C LEU A 60 3.98 -2.50 0.38
N VAL A 61 3.34 -2.52 1.56
CA VAL A 61 1.95 -2.08 1.71
C VAL A 61 1.83 -0.58 1.41
N SER A 62 2.70 0.24 2.01
CA SER A 62 2.74 1.68 1.81
C SER A 62 2.99 2.04 0.33
N PHE A 63 3.89 1.30 -0.32
CA PHE A 63 4.24 1.48 -1.72
C PHE A 63 3.06 1.17 -2.63
N SER A 64 2.40 0.03 -2.39
CA SER A 64 1.23 -0.38 -3.16
C SER A 64 0.08 0.62 -3.04
N LEU A 65 -0.21 1.07 -1.82
CA LEU A 65 -1.29 2.05 -1.57
C LEU A 65 -0.95 3.44 -2.12
N THR A 66 0.31 3.86 -2.04
CA THR A 66 0.74 5.14 -2.63
C THR A 66 0.68 5.08 -4.15
N ALA A 67 1.10 3.98 -4.77
CA ALA A 67 0.99 3.76 -6.21
C ALA A 67 -0.47 3.74 -6.69
N LEU A 68 -1.35 3.05 -5.96
CA LEU A 68 -2.80 3.06 -6.20
C LEU A 68 -3.37 4.48 -6.08
N GLY A 69 -3.05 5.18 -4.99
CA GLY A 69 -3.49 6.55 -4.76
C GLY A 69 -3.03 7.50 -5.87
N PHE A 70 -1.79 7.36 -6.32
CA PHE A 70 -1.25 8.14 -7.43
C PHE A 70 -1.94 7.80 -8.76
N ALA A 71 -2.18 6.52 -9.05
CA ALA A 71 -2.89 6.09 -10.25
C ALA A 71 -4.32 6.65 -10.31
N ILE A 72 -5.01 6.71 -9.16
CA ILE A 72 -6.33 7.32 -9.04
C ILE A 72 -6.25 8.84 -9.17
N ALA A 73 -5.28 9.50 -8.55
CA ALA A 73 -5.13 10.95 -8.58
C ALA A 73 -4.80 11.49 -9.98
N TRP A 74 -4.01 10.76 -10.76
CA TRP A 74 -3.47 11.22 -12.04
C TRP A 74 -4.52 11.75 -13.05
N PRO A 75 -5.65 11.06 -13.30
CA PRO A 75 -6.68 11.54 -14.21
C PRO A 75 -7.65 12.57 -13.62
N MET A 76 -7.50 12.99 -12.36
CA MET A 76 -8.51 13.78 -11.65
C MET A 76 -8.20 15.27 -11.64
N ASP A 77 -9.22 16.07 -11.94
CA ASP A 77 -9.12 17.53 -11.97
C ASP A 77 -9.58 18.18 -10.64
N SER A 78 -10.24 17.42 -9.77
CA SER A 78 -10.78 17.89 -8.48
C SER A 78 -10.25 17.07 -7.30
N THR A 79 -9.71 17.77 -6.30
CA THR A 79 -9.27 17.17 -5.03
C THR A 79 -10.44 16.55 -4.26
N GLN A 80 -11.63 17.15 -4.31
CA GLN A 80 -12.81 16.60 -3.67
C GLN A 80 -13.23 15.26 -4.31
N ALA A 81 -13.20 15.18 -5.64
CA ALA A 81 -13.47 13.93 -6.34
C ALA A 81 -12.44 12.87 -5.96
N PHE A 82 -11.16 13.22 -5.88
CA PHE A 82 -10.10 12.31 -5.45
C PHE A 82 -10.34 11.74 -4.05
N HIS A 83 -10.63 12.60 -3.07
CA HIS A 83 -10.93 12.14 -1.72
C HIS A 83 -12.17 11.24 -1.65
N ALA A 84 -13.22 11.55 -2.42
CA ALA A 84 -14.42 10.72 -2.48
C ALA A 84 -14.11 9.32 -3.03
N ILE A 85 -13.38 9.23 -4.14
CA ILE A 85 -13.00 7.95 -4.76
C ILE A 85 -12.07 7.17 -3.82
N ILE A 86 -11.03 7.81 -3.29
CA ILE A 86 -10.07 7.13 -2.41
C ILE A 86 -10.75 6.56 -1.18
N ASN A 87 -11.64 7.32 -0.52
CA ASN A 87 -12.35 6.80 0.64
C ASN A 87 -13.30 5.65 0.29
N LEU A 88 -13.98 5.74 -0.86
CA LEU A 88 -14.86 4.67 -1.35
C LEU A 88 -14.11 3.36 -1.57
N PHE A 89 -12.85 3.40 -2.03
CA PHE A 89 -12.03 2.20 -2.20
C PHE A 89 -11.31 1.78 -0.93
N LEU A 90 -10.69 2.71 -0.19
CA LEU A 90 -9.86 2.41 0.97
C LEU A 90 -10.67 1.82 2.12
N ILE A 91 -11.88 2.31 2.39
CA ILE A 91 -12.68 1.81 3.52
C ILE A 91 -13.03 0.33 3.34
N PRO A 92 -13.61 -0.13 2.22
CA PRO A 92 -13.84 -1.55 1.97
C PRO A 92 -12.55 -2.38 1.97
N LEU A 93 -11.48 -1.89 1.33
CA LEU A 93 -10.19 -2.56 1.31
C LEU A 93 -9.63 -2.75 2.72
N TRP A 94 -9.76 -1.76 3.59
CA TRP A 94 -9.30 -1.84 4.96
C TRP A 94 -10.17 -2.78 5.80
N LEU A 95 -11.49 -2.72 5.67
CA LEU A 95 -12.41 -3.63 6.37
C LEU A 95 -12.18 -5.10 5.99
N LEU A 96 -11.96 -5.37 4.70
CA LEU A 96 -11.71 -6.71 4.17
C LEU A 96 -10.24 -7.15 4.32
N SER A 97 -9.35 -6.32 4.84
CA SER A 97 -7.93 -6.66 5.03
C SER A 97 -7.70 -7.70 6.13
N GLY A 98 -8.71 -7.98 6.95
CA GLY A 98 -8.52 -8.86 8.10
C GLY A 98 -7.79 -8.23 9.29
N ALA A 99 -7.57 -6.91 9.26
CA ALA A 99 -7.10 -6.14 10.40
C ALA A 99 -8.20 -5.98 11.46
N LEU A 100 -9.43 -5.66 11.03
CA LEU A 100 -10.59 -5.51 11.91
C LEU A 100 -11.34 -6.83 12.17
N PHE A 101 -11.48 -7.66 11.13
CA PHE A 101 -12.23 -8.92 11.21
C PHE A 101 -11.34 -10.11 10.83
N PRO A 102 -10.97 -11.00 11.76
CA PRO A 102 -10.04 -12.08 11.46
C PRO A 102 -10.60 -13.06 10.41
N LEU A 103 -9.76 -13.48 9.48
CA LEU A 103 -10.16 -14.31 8.32
C LEU A 103 -10.71 -15.69 8.72
N ALA A 104 -10.26 -16.22 9.87
CA ALA A 104 -10.70 -17.51 10.39
C ALA A 104 -12.21 -17.54 10.75
N GLY A 105 -12.76 -16.42 11.23
CA GLY A 105 -14.17 -16.31 11.65
C GLY A 105 -15.12 -15.84 10.55
N ALA A 106 -14.62 -15.49 9.37
CA ALA A 106 -15.45 -14.97 8.28
C ALA A 106 -16.28 -16.07 7.58
N SER A 107 -17.50 -15.72 7.15
CA SER A 107 -18.36 -16.57 6.31
C SER A 107 -17.69 -16.85 4.95
N GLY A 108 -18.11 -17.93 4.28
CA GLY A 108 -17.43 -18.40 3.05
C GLY A 108 -17.28 -17.35 1.95
N TRP A 109 -18.31 -16.54 1.71
CA TRP A 109 -18.29 -15.50 0.68
C TRP A 109 -17.44 -14.29 1.07
N ILE A 110 -17.48 -13.86 2.35
CA ILE A 110 -16.62 -12.79 2.87
C ILE A 110 -15.16 -13.23 2.79
N ARG A 111 -14.88 -14.48 3.17
CA ARG A 111 -13.54 -15.06 3.12
C ARG A 111 -12.97 -15.05 1.70
N LEU A 112 -13.80 -15.25 0.68
CA LEU A 112 -13.38 -15.14 -0.72
C LEU A 112 -12.97 -13.70 -1.06
N LEU A 113 -13.79 -12.71 -0.69
CA LEU A 113 -13.47 -11.29 -0.92
C LEU A 113 -12.19 -10.86 -0.19
N MET A 114 -12.00 -11.31 1.04
CA MET A 114 -10.76 -11.05 1.79
C MET A 114 -9.55 -11.71 1.12
N ARG A 115 -9.67 -12.91 0.54
CA ARG A 115 -8.56 -13.58 -0.16
C ARG A 115 -8.12 -12.86 -1.44
N ILE A 116 -9.03 -12.16 -2.10
CA ILE A 116 -8.74 -11.33 -3.28
C ILE A 116 -8.02 -10.04 -2.86
N ASN A 117 -8.26 -9.57 -1.64
CA ASN A 117 -7.67 -8.34 -1.14
C ASN A 117 -6.18 -8.51 -0.83
N PRO A 118 -5.27 -7.80 -1.52
CA PRO A 118 -3.83 -7.91 -1.29
C PRO A 118 -3.41 -7.39 0.09
N LEU A 119 -4.18 -6.47 0.70
CA LEU A 119 -3.90 -5.98 2.05
C LEU A 119 -4.05 -7.07 3.11
N THR A 120 -4.85 -8.11 2.83
CA THR A 120 -4.99 -9.27 3.72
C THR A 120 -3.67 -9.99 3.94
N TYR A 121 -2.84 -10.08 2.91
CA TYR A 121 -1.53 -10.68 3.01
C TYR A 121 -0.55 -9.79 3.77
N GLY A 122 -0.68 -8.46 3.70
CA GLY A 122 0.10 -7.54 4.50
C GLY A 122 -0.22 -7.65 5.99
N VAL A 123 -1.51 -7.68 6.34
CA VAL A 123 -1.94 -7.88 7.73
C VAL A 123 -1.49 -9.24 8.25
N GLU A 124 -1.59 -10.30 7.44
CA GLU A 124 -1.18 -11.64 7.85
C GLU A 124 0.35 -11.76 8.00
N ALA A 125 1.13 -11.14 7.12
CA ALA A 125 2.58 -11.08 7.26
C ALA A 125 2.99 -10.37 8.56
N LEU A 126 2.37 -9.23 8.89
CA LEU A 126 2.60 -8.55 10.16
C LEU A 126 2.18 -9.42 11.35
N ARG A 127 1.03 -10.10 11.28
CA ARG A 127 0.57 -11.00 12.34
C ARG A 127 1.55 -12.14 12.59
N ASN A 128 2.07 -12.77 11.54
CA ASN A 128 3.06 -13.83 11.64
C ASN A 128 4.37 -13.36 12.29
N LEU A 129 4.81 -12.13 11.97
CA LEU A 129 6.07 -11.56 12.48
C LEU A 129 5.94 -11.05 13.92
N LEU A 130 4.81 -10.42 14.26
CA LEU A 130 4.59 -9.85 15.59
C LEU A 130 4.08 -10.89 16.61
N HIS A 131 3.39 -11.94 16.14
CA HIS A 131 2.80 -12.99 16.97
C HIS A 131 3.04 -14.39 16.40
N PRO A 132 4.29 -14.88 16.37
CA PRO A 132 4.63 -16.17 15.77
C PRO A 132 3.96 -17.39 16.43
N ALA A 133 3.46 -17.25 17.67
CA ALA A 133 2.72 -18.29 18.37
C ALA A 133 1.25 -18.45 17.88
N SER A 134 0.73 -17.49 17.12
CA SER A 134 -0.65 -17.55 16.60
C SER A 134 -0.71 -18.38 15.31
N PRO A 135 -1.76 -19.19 15.10
CA PRO A 135 -1.91 -19.97 13.88
C PRO A 135 -2.06 -19.05 12.66
N ALA A 136 -1.05 -19.11 11.78
CA ALA A 136 -1.04 -18.40 10.51
C ALA A 136 -2.04 -19.01 9.53
N VAL A 137 -2.89 -18.19 8.94
CA VAL A 137 -3.79 -18.61 7.84
C VAL A 137 -3.02 -18.72 6.53
N PHE A 138 -2.04 -17.84 6.32
CA PHE A 138 -1.14 -17.89 5.16
C PHE A 138 0.32 -17.93 5.62
N PRO A 139 1.17 -18.78 5.00
CA PRO A 139 2.60 -18.76 5.25
C PRO A 139 3.21 -17.39 4.91
N LEU A 140 4.16 -16.94 5.73
CA LEU A 140 4.87 -15.66 5.52
C LEU A 140 5.43 -15.51 4.08
N PRO A 141 6.07 -16.51 3.46
CA PRO A 141 6.58 -16.38 2.09
C PRO A 141 5.49 -16.12 1.05
N ALA A 142 4.31 -16.76 1.20
CA ALA A 142 3.19 -16.59 0.28
C ALA A 142 2.59 -15.18 0.41
N SER A 143 2.48 -14.68 1.65
CA SER A 143 2.06 -13.30 1.90
C SER A 143 3.02 -12.28 1.31
N MET A 144 4.33 -12.51 1.46
CA MET A 144 5.36 -11.64 0.90
C MET A 144 5.39 -11.64 -0.61
N ALA A 145 5.31 -12.82 -1.23
CA ALA A 145 5.23 -12.94 -2.69
C ALA A 145 4.02 -12.18 -3.24
N THR A 146 2.85 -12.31 -2.59
CA THR A 146 1.63 -11.61 -3.00
C THR A 146 1.79 -10.09 -2.91
N LEU A 147 2.39 -9.59 -1.82
CA LEU A 147 2.65 -8.15 -1.66
C LEU A 147 3.64 -7.60 -2.69
N VAL A 148 4.70 -8.35 -3.01
CA VAL A 148 5.67 -7.96 -4.04
C VAL A 148 4.99 -7.91 -5.41
N LEU A 149 4.24 -8.95 -5.77
CA LEU A 149 3.49 -8.99 -7.04
C LEU A 149 2.49 -7.83 -7.13
N PHE A 150 1.76 -7.57 -6.05
CA PHE A 150 0.81 -6.46 -5.99
C PHE A 150 1.48 -5.09 -6.10
N SER A 151 2.61 -4.90 -5.41
CA SER A 151 3.42 -3.67 -5.48
C SER A 151 3.90 -3.40 -6.91
N LEU A 152 4.43 -4.43 -7.57
CA LEU A 152 4.90 -4.36 -8.95
C LEU A 152 3.74 -4.08 -9.91
N PHE A 153 2.60 -4.74 -9.71
CA PHE A 153 1.39 -4.51 -10.51
C PHE A 153 0.89 -3.07 -10.38
N MET A 154 0.76 -2.56 -9.15
CA MET A 154 0.27 -1.20 -8.90
C MET A 154 1.23 -0.13 -9.43
N PHE A 155 2.53 -0.33 -9.26
CA PHE A 155 3.52 0.56 -9.84
C PHE A 155 3.51 0.54 -11.36
N SER A 156 3.39 -0.65 -11.98
CA SER A 156 3.28 -0.80 -13.43
C SER A 156 2.01 -0.13 -13.97
N LEU A 157 0.88 -0.28 -13.26
CA LEU A 157 -0.38 0.37 -13.60
C LEU A 157 -0.23 1.90 -13.56
N ALA A 158 0.32 2.45 -12.47
CA ALA A 158 0.57 3.88 -12.33
C ALA A 158 1.51 4.40 -13.44
N PHE A 159 2.58 3.66 -13.72
CA PHE A 159 3.54 3.98 -14.77
C PHE A 159 2.90 4.00 -16.16
N VAL A 160 2.11 2.98 -16.49
CA VAL A 160 1.40 2.90 -17.78
C VAL A 160 0.36 4.00 -17.90
N MET A 161 -0.43 4.28 -16.86
CA MET A 161 -1.45 5.34 -16.89
C MET A 161 -0.84 6.72 -17.16
N VAL A 162 0.35 6.99 -16.62
CA VAL A 162 1.05 8.27 -16.79
C VAL A 162 1.70 8.39 -18.17
N ASN A 163 2.19 7.29 -18.72
CA ASN A 163 2.86 7.25 -20.02
C ASN A 163 1.88 7.12 -21.20
N ARG A 164 0.64 6.68 -20.96
CA ARG A 164 -0.43 6.77 -21.96
C ARG A 164 -0.64 8.25 -22.30
N ARG A 165 -0.47 8.59 -23.59
CA ARG A 165 -0.67 9.96 -24.10
C ARG A 165 -2.14 10.36 -23.89
N THR A 166 -2.42 11.08 -22.82
CA THR A 166 -3.69 11.80 -22.65
C THR A 166 -3.69 12.99 -23.60
N THR A 167 -4.18 12.78 -24.83
CA THR A 167 -4.70 13.85 -25.69
C THR A 167 -6.03 14.32 -25.10
N LYS A 168 -6.00 15.07 -24.00
CA LYS A 168 -7.13 15.93 -23.65
C LYS A 168 -6.76 17.33 -24.13
N PRO A 169 -7.51 17.93 -25.07
CA PRO A 169 -7.33 19.34 -25.40
C PRO A 169 -7.50 20.14 -24.11
N ALA A 170 -6.60 21.08 -23.84
CA ALA A 170 -6.89 22.12 -22.87
C ALA A 170 -8.11 22.88 -23.40
N ALA A 171 -9.24 22.73 -22.72
CA ALA A 171 -10.42 23.57 -22.92
C ALA A 171 -10.28 24.82 -22.05
#